data_AF-A0A8S9ZB20-F1
#
_entry.id   AF-A0A8S9ZB20-F1
#
_cell.length_a   1.000
_cell.length_b   1.000
_cell.length_c   1.000
_cell.angle_alpha   90.00
_cell.angle_beta   90.00
_cell.angle_gamma   90.00
#
_symmetry.space_group_name_H-M   'P 1'
#
loop_
_entity.id
_entity.type
_entity.pdbx_description
1 polymer ?
#
loop_
_entity_poly.entity_id
_entity_poly.type
_entity_poly.pdbx_seq_one_letter_code
_entity_poly.pdbx_strand_id
1 'polypeptide(L)'
;MIKLLFENNNKNINLYIQTCCYIYFYNSIYKSQFEFIIDHLIITKQIRLDLDFMDNKDEQNNYLLKLLFNCGKRINCICFDRVNEIQKLIGLIVNNIKISIDCSKIVPMFQFGYFYSGMEINADRIEVNENQKIAICEYTNIYNPSIKYLVKYYY
;
A
#
# COMPACT_ATOMS: atom_id res chain seq x y z
N MET A 1 10.08 18.68 6.85
CA MET A 1 10.51 18.92 8.24
C MET A 1 10.05 17.75 9.14
N ILE A 2 10.61 16.55 8.94
CA ILE A 2 10.40 15.35 9.82
C ILE A 2 11.73 14.96 10.50
N LYS A 3 12.87 15.49 10.01
CA LYS A 3 14.23 15.21 10.51
C LYS A 3 14.42 15.52 12.01
N LEU A 4 13.67 16.49 12.54
CA LEU A 4 13.73 16.92 13.95
C LEU A 4 13.15 15.91 14.96
N LEU A 5 12.45 14.87 14.52
CA LEU A 5 11.85 13.87 15.42
C LEU A 5 12.80 12.73 15.81
N PHE A 6 13.96 12.62 15.15
CA PHE A 6 14.87 11.48 15.31
C PHE A 6 16.14 11.80 16.11
N GLU A 7 16.31 13.04 16.58
CA GLU A 7 17.54 13.44 17.30
C GLU A 7 17.46 13.19 18.82
N ASN A 8 16.28 12.88 19.37
CA ASN A 8 16.12 12.54 20.77
C ASN A 8 15.48 11.16 20.92
N ASN A 9 16.19 10.22 21.54
CA ASN A 9 15.82 8.82 21.82
C ASN A 9 14.58 8.63 22.74
N ASN A 10 13.65 9.58 22.77
CA ASN A 10 12.42 9.49 23.55
C ASN A 10 11.36 8.69 22.79
N LYS A 11 11.35 7.38 23.04
CA LYS A 11 10.45 6.38 22.43
C LYS A 11 8.98 6.45 22.91
N ASN A 12 8.62 7.39 23.78
CA ASN A 12 7.31 7.42 24.47
C ASN A 12 6.35 8.52 23.99
N ILE A 13 6.63 9.17 22.87
CA ILE A 13 5.67 10.12 22.29
C ILE A 13 4.82 9.37 21.28
N ASN A 14 3.54 9.15 21.61
CA ASN A 14 2.52 8.73 20.64
C ASN A 14 2.23 9.89 19.69
N LEU A 15 3.17 10.15 18.80
CA LEU A 15 3.01 11.15 17.75
C LEU A 15 2.19 10.52 16.64
N TYR A 16 0.93 10.94 16.51
CA TYR A 16 0.11 10.65 15.34
C TYR A 16 0.11 11.88 14.44
N ILE A 17 0.85 11.81 13.34
CA ILE A 17 0.77 12.87 12.34
C ILE A 17 -0.39 12.52 11.41
N GLN A 18 -1.50 13.23 11.60
CA GLN A 18 -2.60 13.20 10.64
C GLN A 18 -2.30 14.19 9.51
N THR A 19 -2.18 13.67 8.29
CA THR A 19 -2.00 14.51 7.11
C THR A 19 -3.05 14.21 6.06
N CYS A 20 -3.61 15.30 5.52
CA CYS A 20 -4.47 15.28 4.34
C CYS A 20 -3.68 15.52 3.04
N CYS A 21 -2.37 15.38 3.08
CA CYS A 21 -1.47 15.63 1.96
C CYS A 21 -0.86 14.32 1.46
N TYR A 22 -0.32 14.39 0.24
CA TYR A 22 0.50 13.34 -0.33
C TYR A 22 1.85 13.31 0.40
N ILE A 23 2.28 12.11 0.82
CA ILE A 23 3.65 11.91 1.31
C ILE A 23 4.45 11.19 0.25
N TYR A 24 5.59 11.76 -0.11
CA TYR A 24 6.53 11.21 -1.09
C TYR A 24 7.83 10.85 -0.40
N PHE A 25 8.25 9.59 -0.56
CA PHE A 25 9.57 9.15 -0.17
C PHE A 25 10.43 8.97 -1.43
N TYR A 26 11.27 9.97 -1.72
CA TYR A 26 12.25 9.94 -2.81
C TYR A 26 13.57 9.34 -2.29
N ASN A 27 14.20 8.45 -3.09
CA ASN A 27 15.51 7.81 -2.87
C ASN A 27 15.56 6.75 -1.75
N SER A 28 14.97 5.57 -2.00
CA SER A 28 14.96 4.41 -1.09
C SER A 28 14.21 4.68 0.21
N ILE A 29 13.22 3.83 0.51
CA ILE A 29 12.80 3.68 1.90
C ILE A 29 13.80 2.79 2.64
N TYR A 30 14.17 3.17 3.85
CA TYR A 30 14.85 2.31 4.83
C TYR A 30 13.85 1.74 5.83
N LYS A 31 14.23 0.64 6.49
CA LYS A 31 13.44 -0.02 7.53
C LYS A 31 12.85 0.95 8.57
N SER A 32 13.66 1.88 9.08
CA SER A 32 13.23 2.85 10.10
C SER A 32 12.13 3.80 9.60
N GLN A 33 12.09 4.09 8.29
CA GLN A 33 11.03 4.90 7.69
C GLN A 33 9.74 4.08 7.54
N PHE A 34 9.82 2.79 7.23
CA PHE A 34 8.66 1.89 7.26
C PHE A 34 8.08 1.79 8.66
N GLU A 35 8.91 1.56 9.67
CA GLU A 35 8.51 1.52 11.07
C GLU A 35 7.83 2.84 11.47
N PHE A 36 8.41 3.98 11.09
CA PHE A 36 7.81 5.28 11.35
C PHE A 36 6.42 5.44 10.70
N ILE A 37 6.25 5.04 9.43
CA ILE A 37 4.94 5.10 8.76
C ILE A 37 3.94 4.19 9.48
N ILE A 38 4.34 2.95 9.78
CA ILE A 38 3.48 1.95 10.41
C ILE A 38 3.12 2.33 11.84
N ASP A 39 3.97 3.04 12.58
CA ASP A 39 3.72 3.29 14.00
C ASP A 39 3.09 4.67 14.27
N HIS A 40 3.37 5.66 13.42
CA HIS A 40 3.13 7.08 13.75
C HIS A 40 2.27 7.85 12.74
N LEU A 41 1.96 7.30 11.57
CA LEU A 41 1.26 8.06 10.52
C LEU A 41 -0.21 7.67 10.35
N ILE A 42 -1.06 8.68 10.24
CA ILE A 42 -2.45 8.59 9.77
C ILE A 42 -2.56 9.46 8.52
N ILE A 43 -2.81 8.84 7.38
CA ILE A 43 -2.69 9.44 6.05
C ILE A 43 -4.01 9.29 5.33
N THR A 44 -4.76 10.39 5.29
CA THR A 44 -6.14 10.38 4.80
C THR A 44 -6.26 10.53 3.28
N LYS A 45 -5.15 10.78 2.57
CA LYS A 45 -5.12 10.80 1.10
C LYS A 45 -4.33 9.63 0.55
N GLN A 46 -3.01 9.81 0.41
CA GLN A 46 -2.19 8.89 -0.34
C GLN A 46 -0.72 8.98 0.08
N ILE A 47 -0.05 7.83 0.07
CA ILE A 47 1.40 7.71 0.15
C ILE A 47 1.94 7.32 -1.20
N ARG A 48 3.08 7.88 -1.61
CA ARG A 48 3.83 7.43 -2.77
C ARG A 48 5.22 6.96 -2.36
N LEU A 49 5.55 5.72 -2.73
CA LEU A 49 6.76 5.01 -2.34
C LEU A 49 7.60 4.66 -3.57
N ASP A 50 8.87 5.05 -3.57
CA ASP A 50 9.86 4.56 -4.51
C ASP A 50 10.67 3.43 -3.87
N LEU A 51 10.64 2.24 -4.49
CA LEU A 51 11.16 1.00 -3.90
C LEU A 51 12.35 0.41 -4.68
N ASP A 52 12.94 1.16 -5.61
CA ASP A 52 14.03 0.69 -6.49
C ASP A 52 15.34 0.31 -5.76
N PHE A 53 15.54 0.78 -4.54
CA PHE A 53 16.86 0.88 -3.91
C PHE A 53 17.06 0.04 -2.64
N MET A 54 16.21 -0.97 -2.38
CA MET A 54 16.45 -1.89 -1.26
C MET A 54 17.22 -3.13 -1.71
N ASP A 55 18.33 -3.41 -1.02
CA ASP A 55 19.19 -4.57 -1.28
C ASP A 55 18.51 -5.92 -0.92
N ASN A 56 17.58 -5.91 0.05
CA ASN A 56 16.87 -7.12 0.52
C ASN A 56 15.39 -7.12 0.07
N LYS A 57 15.13 -7.79 -1.05
CA LYS A 57 13.80 -7.86 -1.69
C LYS A 57 12.75 -8.60 -0.85
N ASP A 58 13.12 -9.67 -0.14
CA ASP A 58 12.16 -10.43 0.65
C ASP A 58 11.76 -9.68 1.92
N GLU A 59 12.71 -9.00 2.57
CA GLU A 59 12.41 -8.12 3.69
C GLU A 59 11.55 -6.93 3.25
N GLN A 60 11.85 -6.35 2.09
CA GLN A 60 11.03 -5.30 1.48
C GLN A 60 9.58 -5.77 1.29
N ASN A 61 9.38 -6.92 0.64
CA ASN A 61 8.04 -7.49 0.43
C ASN A 61 7.29 -7.68 1.75
N ASN A 62 7.96 -8.13 2.81
CA ASN A 62 7.35 -8.28 4.13
C ASN A 62 6.90 -6.94 4.74
N TYR A 63 7.67 -5.87 4.61
CA TYR A 63 7.23 -4.54 5.06
C TYR A 63 6.08 -3.99 4.22
N LEU A 64 6.11 -4.19 2.91
CA LEU A 64 5.01 -3.79 2.03
C LEU A 64 3.72 -4.51 2.41
N LEU A 65 3.78 -5.81 2.67
CA LEU A 65 2.63 -6.56 3.16
C LEU A 65 2.17 -6.04 4.52
N LYS A 66 3.06 -5.78 5.48
CA LYS A 66 2.65 -5.17 6.77
C LYS A 66 1.95 -3.83 6.58
N LEU A 67 2.47 -2.98 5.70
CA LEU A 67 1.88 -1.69 5.38
C LEU A 67 0.48 -1.87 4.76
N LEU A 68 0.34 -2.77 3.78
CA LEU A 68 -0.91 -3.04 3.09
C LEU A 68 -1.97 -3.70 3.98
N PHE A 69 -1.56 -4.59 4.90
CA PHE A 69 -2.49 -5.46 5.64
C PHE A 69 -2.66 -5.07 7.12
N ASN A 70 -1.98 -4.03 7.62
CA ASN A 70 -2.16 -3.51 8.99
C ASN A 70 -2.44 -2.01 9.07
N CYS A 71 -2.44 -1.29 7.95
CA CYS A 71 -2.65 0.16 7.95
C CYS A 71 -3.96 0.60 7.29
N GLY A 72 -4.89 -0.31 6.97
CA GLY A 72 -6.09 0.02 6.20
C GLY A 72 -6.98 1.12 6.78
N LYS A 73 -7.11 1.20 8.11
CA LYS A 73 -7.84 2.30 8.78
C LYS A 73 -7.08 3.62 8.82
N ARG A 74 -5.79 3.60 8.48
CA ARG A 74 -4.86 4.72 8.63
C ARG A 74 -4.37 5.26 7.30
N ILE A 75 -4.38 4.47 6.23
CA ILE A 75 -3.87 4.86 4.91
C ILE A 75 -4.94 4.52 3.88
N ASN A 76 -5.47 5.54 3.22
CA ASN A 76 -6.51 5.37 2.20
C ASN A 76 -5.94 4.84 0.87
N CYS A 77 -4.74 5.29 0.49
CA CYS A 77 -4.10 4.90 -0.75
C CYS A 77 -2.57 4.78 -0.63
N ILE A 78 -1.99 3.76 -1.27
CA ILE A 78 -0.53 3.64 -1.44
C ILE A 78 -0.19 3.47 -2.92
N CYS A 79 0.67 4.33 -3.46
CA CYS A 79 1.21 4.19 -4.80
C CYS A 79 2.68 3.80 -4.71
N PHE A 80 3.07 2.80 -5.48
CA PHE A 80 4.43 2.32 -5.58
C PHE A 80 4.98 2.73 -6.94
N ASP A 81 5.90 3.69 -7.01
CA ASP A 81 6.36 4.24 -8.30
C ASP A 81 7.24 3.26 -9.06
N ARG A 82 8.08 2.53 -8.34
CA ARG A 82 9.04 1.58 -8.91
C ARG A 82 9.12 0.39 -7.99
N VAL A 83 8.84 -0.80 -8.52
CA VAL A 83 8.78 -2.05 -7.75
C VAL A 83 9.49 -3.14 -8.52
N ASN A 84 10.57 -3.64 -7.95
CA ASN A 84 11.22 -4.85 -8.44
C ASN A 84 10.32 -6.06 -8.18
N GLU A 85 10.21 -6.98 -9.15
CA GLU A 85 9.40 -8.21 -9.02
C GLU A 85 7.90 -7.97 -8.72
N ILE A 86 7.31 -6.94 -9.34
CA ILE A 86 5.89 -6.57 -9.18
C ILE A 86 4.92 -7.76 -9.25
N GLN A 87 5.15 -8.73 -10.15
CA GLN A 87 4.30 -9.91 -10.29
C GLN A 87 4.31 -10.80 -9.03
N LYS A 88 5.48 -10.99 -8.40
CA LYS A 88 5.63 -11.74 -7.15
C LYS A 88 4.88 -11.03 -6.02
N LEU A 89 5.03 -9.71 -5.92
CA LEU A 89 4.33 -8.90 -4.93
C LEU A 89 2.81 -8.94 -5.12
N ILE A 90 2.32 -8.81 -6.35
CA ILE A 90 0.89 -8.94 -6.66
C ILE A 90 0.38 -10.32 -6.25
N GLY A 91 1.11 -11.40 -6.57
CA GLY A 91 0.74 -12.75 -6.14
C GLY A 91 0.64 -12.88 -4.63
N LEU A 92 1.60 -12.33 -3.89
CA LEU A 92 1.57 -12.30 -2.42
C LEU A 92 0.38 -11.51 -1.87
N ILE A 93 0.07 -10.35 -2.46
CA ILE A 93 -1.04 -9.52 -2.05
C ILE A 93 -2.37 -10.23 -2.30
N VAL A 94 -2.59 -10.77 -3.51
CA VAL A 94 -3.79 -11.55 -3.85
C VAL A 94 -3.98 -12.73 -2.91
N ASN A 95 -2.89 -13.44 -2.58
CA ASN A 95 -2.98 -14.56 -1.64
C ASN A 95 -3.38 -14.10 -0.23
N ASN A 96 -2.76 -13.04 0.30
CA ASN A 96 -3.09 -12.48 1.61
C ASN A 96 -4.53 -11.97 1.66
N ILE A 97 -5.03 -11.36 0.58
CA ILE A 97 -6.43 -10.93 0.47
C ILE A 97 -7.38 -12.10 0.56
N LYS A 98 -7.10 -13.19 -0.17
CA LYS A 98 -7.98 -14.37 -0.18
C LYS A 98 -8.15 -14.95 1.23
N ILE A 99 -7.09 -14.93 2.03
CA ILE A 99 -7.04 -15.61 3.34
C ILE A 99 -7.12 -14.68 4.55
N SER A 100 -7.23 -13.36 4.38
CA SER A 100 -7.29 -12.44 5.52
C SER A 100 -8.61 -12.56 6.28
N ILE A 101 -8.58 -12.80 7.59
CA ILE A 101 -9.79 -12.87 8.41
C ILE A 101 -10.37 -11.47 8.67
N ASP A 102 -9.51 -10.47 8.82
CA ASP A 102 -9.90 -9.08 9.09
C ASP A 102 -9.55 -8.18 7.91
N CYS A 103 -10.49 -8.05 6.98
CA CYS A 103 -10.34 -7.19 5.80
C CYS A 103 -10.32 -5.69 6.13
N SER A 104 -10.74 -5.27 7.34
CA SER A 104 -10.75 -3.85 7.73
C SER A 104 -9.35 -3.27 7.93
N LYS A 105 -8.34 -4.13 8.03
CA LYS A 105 -6.93 -3.74 8.16
C LYS A 105 -6.23 -3.59 6.81
N ILE A 106 -6.90 -3.97 5.72
CA ILE A 106 -6.34 -3.91 4.37
C ILE A 106 -6.51 -2.49 3.83
N VAL A 107 -5.44 -1.95 3.25
CA VAL A 107 -5.45 -0.65 2.59
C VAL A 107 -6.48 -0.64 1.45
N PRO A 108 -7.43 0.31 1.44
CA PRO A 108 -8.53 0.34 0.47
C PRO A 108 -8.09 0.45 -0.99
N MET A 109 -6.96 1.11 -1.25
CA MET A 109 -6.45 1.30 -2.61
C MET A 109 -4.94 1.24 -2.65
N PHE A 110 -4.37 0.56 -3.64
CA PHE A 110 -2.96 0.74 -3.97
C PHE A 110 -2.68 0.65 -5.47
N GLN A 111 -1.60 1.28 -5.92
CA GLN A 111 -1.25 1.41 -7.34
C GLN A 111 0.24 1.11 -7.55
N PHE A 112 0.62 0.64 -8.73
CA PHE A 112 1.98 0.29 -9.13
C PHE A 112 2.39 1.03 -10.41
N GLY A 113 3.54 1.68 -10.39
CA GLY A 113 4.12 2.41 -11.50
C GLY A 113 3.62 3.85 -11.64
N TYR A 114 4.20 4.56 -12.63
CA TYR A 114 3.58 5.73 -13.26
C TYR A 114 2.38 5.38 -14.14
N PHE A 115 2.25 4.10 -14.50
CA PHE A 115 1.12 3.55 -15.26
C PHE A 115 0.07 3.03 -14.28
N TYR A 116 -1.20 3.27 -14.57
CA TYR A 116 -2.31 3.24 -13.61
C TYR A 116 -2.69 1.86 -13.00
N SER A 117 -1.83 0.83 -13.06
CA SER A 117 -2.17 -0.50 -12.51
C SER A 117 -2.36 -0.42 -11.00
N GLY A 118 -3.46 -0.97 -10.48
CA GLY A 118 -3.80 -0.80 -9.08
C GLY A 118 -4.95 -1.68 -8.62
N MET A 119 -5.05 -1.87 -7.31
CA MET A 119 -6.11 -2.64 -6.68
C MET A 119 -6.99 -1.77 -5.79
N GLU A 120 -8.30 -2.01 -5.84
CA GLU A 120 -9.34 -1.30 -5.06
C GLU A 120 -10.24 -2.30 -4.33
N ILE A 121 -10.61 -2.00 -3.07
CA ILE A 121 -11.57 -2.78 -2.28
C ILE A 121 -12.99 -2.23 -2.47
N ASN A 122 -13.98 -3.11 -2.66
CA ASN A 122 -15.41 -2.79 -2.76
C ASN A 122 -15.75 -1.71 -3.80
N ALA A 123 -15.05 -1.73 -4.93
CA ALA A 123 -15.36 -0.83 -6.04
C ALA A 123 -16.63 -1.32 -6.74
N ASP A 124 -17.78 -0.73 -6.41
CA ASP A 124 -19.09 -1.15 -6.94
C ASP A 124 -19.26 -0.88 -8.44
N ARG A 125 -18.42 -0.03 -9.04
CA ARG A 125 -18.45 0.31 -10.47
C ARG A 125 -17.06 0.73 -10.93
N ILE A 126 -16.48 -0.01 -11.87
CA ILE A 126 -15.38 0.51 -12.68
C ILE A 126 -15.98 0.85 -14.05
N GLU A 127 -16.03 2.15 -14.38
CA GLU A 127 -16.21 2.57 -15.76
C GLU A 127 -14.93 2.19 -16.52
N VAL A 128 -15.01 1.14 -17.32
CA VAL A 128 -13.92 0.75 -18.21
C VAL A 128 -13.91 1.73 -19.37
N ASN A 129 -12.89 2.59 -19.44
CA ASN A 129 -12.68 3.42 -20.61
C ASN A 129 -12.23 2.51 -21.77
N GLU A 130 -13.03 2.41 -22.83
CA GLU A 130 -12.79 1.53 -23.98
C GLU A 130 -11.44 1.76 -24.67
N ASN A 131 -10.83 2.93 -24.46
CA ASN A 131 -9.52 3.29 -25.03
C ASN A 131 -8.31 2.76 -24.23
N GLN A 132 -8.53 2.17 -23.05
CA GLN A 132 -7.44 1.64 -22.22
C GLN A 132 -7.50 0.10 -22.22
N LYS A 133 -6.38 -0.55 -22.57
CA LYS A 133 -6.22 -2.00 -22.41
C LYS A 133 -6.07 -2.33 -20.93
N ILE A 134 -7.19 -2.48 -20.24
CA ILE A 134 -7.23 -2.80 -18.81
C ILE A 134 -7.73 -4.24 -18.66
N ALA A 135 -6.95 -5.11 -18.00
CA ALA A 135 -7.52 -6.33 -17.43
C ALA A 135 -7.99 -6.03 -16.00
N ILE A 136 -9.24 -6.38 -15.72
CA ILE A 136 -9.83 -6.27 -14.38
C ILE A 136 -10.04 -7.69 -13.87
N CYS A 137 -9.42 -8.02 -12.74
CA CYS A 137 -9.64 -9.27 -12.04
C CYS A 137 -10.36 -9.01 -10.72
N GLU A 138 -11.47 -9.71 -10.49
CA GLU A 138 -12.16 -9.72 -9.20
C GLU A 138 -11.62 -10.86 -8.32
N TYR A 139 -11.31 -10.55 -7.07
CA TYR A 139 -10.97 -11.52 -6.04
C TYR A 139 -11.92 -11.40 -4.86
N THR A 140 -12.31 -12.55 -4.32
CA THR A 140 -13.19 -12.65 -3.16
C THR A 140 -12.39 -13.20 -1.97
N ASN A 141 -12.67 -12.67 -0.78
CA ASN A 141 -12.13 -13.21 0.46
C ASN A 141 -12.91 -14.46 0.90
N ILE A 142 -12.22 -15.52 1.32
CA ILE A 142 -12.88 -16.79 1.67
C ILE A 142 -13.69 -16.71 2.98
N TYR A 143 -13.30 -15.81 3.89
CA TYR A 143 -13.94 -15.63 5.19
C TYR A 143 -15.04 -14.57 5.17
N ASN A 144 -14.98 -13.62 4.23
CA ASN A 144 -15.98 -12.59 4.02
C ASN A 144 -16.27 -12.40 2.51
N PRO A 145 -17.13 -13.25 1.93
CA PRO A 145 -17.42 -13.22 0.50
C PRO A 145 -18.09 -11.94 -0.01
N SER A 146 -18.62 -11.12 0.90
CA SER A 146 -19.20 -9.82 0.55
C SER A 146 -18.14 -8.79 0.17
N ILE A 147 -16.89 -8.99 0.59
CA ILE A 147 -15.79 -8.08 0.26
C ILE A 147 -15.15 -8.53 -1.04
N LYS A 148 -15.14 -7.62 -2.01
CA LYS A 148 -14.58 -7.82 -3.34
C LYS A 148 -13.38 -6.93 -3.54
N TYR A 149 -12.38 -7.45 -4.23
CA TYR A 149 -11.15 -6.74 -4.54
C TYR A 149 -10.97 -6.73 -6.05
N LEU A 150 -10.81 -5.55 -6.64
CA LEU A 150 -10.62 -5.38 -8.07
C LEU A 150 -9.17 -5.03 -8.33
N VAL A 151 -8.46 -5.86 -9.09
CA VAL A 151 -7.10 -5.58 -9.57
C VAL A 151 -7.18 -5.14 -11.03
N LYS A 152 -6.69 -3.94 -11.31
CA LYS A 152 -6.55 -3.35 -12.64
C LYS A 152 -5.11 -3.52 -13.11
N TYR A 153 -4.93 -4.13 -14.27
CA TYR A 153 -3.66 -4.22 -14.98
C TYR A 153 -3.72 -3.37 -16.23
N TYR A 154 -2.76 -2.48 -16.43
CA TYR A 154 -2.64 -1.66 -17.63
C TYR A 154 -1.53 -2.26 -18.50
N TYR A 155 -1.86 -2.57 -19.75
CA TYR A 155 -0.94 -3.12 -20.75
C TYR A 155 -0.56 -2.09 -21.81
#